data_AF-A0A817V6Q2-F1
#
_entry.id   AF-A0A817V6Q2-F1
#
_cell.length_a   1.000
_cell.length_b   1.000
_cell.length_c   1.000
_cell.angle_alpha   90.00
_cell.angle_beta   90.00
_cell.angle_gamma   90.00
#
_symmetry.space_group_name_H-M   'P 1'
#
loop_
_entity.id
_entity.type
_entity.pdbx_description
1 polymer ?
#
loop_
_entity_poly.entity_id
_entity_poly.type
_entity_poly.pdbx_seq_one_letter_code
_entity_poly.pdbx_strand_id
1 'polypeptide(L)'
;MTSSVIWIGIHIRRGDNLRKIAFDAGRTVPTVDFLNKAIAYFNRRYRNRTLFIIASDDKPYCRKTFQNRSNIIVTPDNFSPTADLAALALCTDVIATSGSFSWWAAVLAGGIVLHDEGTPRKNSTIEAICPRSSYYPPWFLFS
;
A
#
# COMPACT_ATOMS: atom_id res chain seq x y z
N MET A 1 -5.70 25.06 19.46
CA MET A 1 -5.83 24.37 18.16
C MET A 1 -5.66 22.89 18.43
N THR A 2 -6.67 22.06 18.17
CA THR A 2 -6.55 20.61 18.35
C THR A 2 -5.59 20.08 17.28
N SER A 3 -4.47 19.49 17.71
CA SER A 3 -3.51 18.87 16.79
C SER A 3 -4.13 17.59 16.22
N SER A 4 -4.83 17.70 15.09
CA SER A 4 -5.43 16.54 14.43
C SER A 4 -4.34 15.58 13.93
N VAL A 5 -4.52 14.31 14.25
CA VAL A 5 -3.74 13.21 13.71
C VAL A 5 -4.21 12.93 12.28
N ILE A 6 -3.27 12.68 11.38
CA ILE A 6 -3.53 12.31 9.98
C ILE A 6 -3.38 10.80 9.83
N TRP A 7 -4.42 10.14 9.35
CA TRP A 7 -4.41 8.71 9.10
C TRP A 7 -3.94 8.41 7.68
N ILE A 8 -2.96 7.53 7.55
CA ILE A 8 -2.40 7.11 6.27
C ILE A 8 -2.65 5.61 6.12
N GLY A 9 -3.35 5.23 5.05
CA GLY A 9 -3.61 3.84 4.73
C GLY A 9 -2.39 3.22 4.04
N ILE A 10 -2.06 1.98 4.37
CA ILE A 10 -1.05 1.21 3.65
C ILE A 10 -1.68 -0.11 3.23
N HIS A 11 -1.80 -0.36 1.93
CA HIS A 11 -2.13 -1.70 1.46
C HIS A 11 -0.86 -2.41 1.00
N ILE A 12 -0.57 -3.57 1.60
CA ILE A 12 0.59 -4.40 1.27
C ILE A 12 0.09 -5.71 0.64
N ARG A 13 0.20 -5.85 -0.68
CA ARG A 13 -0.09 -7.09 -1.39
C ARG A 13 1.15 -7.98 -1.45
N ARG A 14 1.07 -9.18 -0.87
CA ARG A 14 2.18 -10.14 -0.85
C ARG A 14 1.76 -11.57 -1.18
N GLY A 15 0.76 -12.10 -0.49
CA GLY A 15 0.47 -13.53 -0.38
C GLY A 15 0.54 -14.27 -1.71
N ASP A 16 -0.39 -14.00 -2.62
CA ASP A 16 -0.45 -14.69 -3.91
C ASP A 16 0.68 -14.30 -4.88
N ASN A 17 1.25 -13.10 -4.74
CA ASN A 17 2.37 -12.61 -5.54
C ASN A 17 3.69 -13.31 -5.22
N LEU A 18 3.81 -13.97 -4.05
CA LEU A 18 4.98 -14.80 -3.70
C LEU A 18 5.00 -16.15 -4.43
N ARG A 19 3.88 -16.57 -5.05
CA ARG A 19 3.83 -17.82 -5.80
C ARG A 19 4.70 -17.72 -7.04
N LYS A 20 5.51 -18.75 -7.32
CA LYS A 20 6.43 -18.79 -8.48
C LYS A 20 5.73 -18.40 -9.79
N ILE A 21 4.54 -18.93 -10.03
CA ILE A 21 3.77 -18.63 -11.25
C ILE A 21 3.39 -17.15 -11.38
N ALA A 22 3.06 -16.48 -10.27
CA ALA A 22 2.70 -15.07 -10.26
C ALA A 22 3.96 -14.19 -10.48
N PHE A 23 5.06 -14.56 -9.84
CA PHE A 23 6.34 -13.88 -9.98
C PHE A 23 6.92 -14.01 -11.41
N ASP A 24 6.85 -15.22 -11.98
CA ASP A 24 7.30 -15.48 -13.35
C ASP A 24 6.46 -14.68 -14.36
N ALA A 25 5.15 -14.57 -14.13
CA ALA A 25 4.26 -13.77 -14.96
C ALA A 25 4.51 -12.25 -14.87
N GLY A 26 5.27 -11.78 -13.86
CA GLY A 26 5.66 -10.38 -13.72
C GLY A 26 5.01 -9.61 -12.56
N ARG A 27 4.36 -10.30 -11.62
CA ARG A 27 3.94 -9.69 -10.35
C ARG A 27 5.12 -9.55 -9.40
N THR A 28 5.10 -8.51 -8.58
CA THR A 28 6.12 -8.23 -7.57
C THR A 28 5.49 -8.05 -6.20
N VAL A 29 6.34 -8.00 -5.18
CA VAL A 29 5.98 -7.57 -3.84
C VAL A 29 6.66 -6.24 -3.53
N PRO A 30 6.04 -5.37 -2.73
CA PRO A 30 6.66 -4.11 -2.36
C PRO A 30 7.95 -4.35 -1.57
N THR A 31 8.98 -3.56 -1.85
CA THR A 31 10.23 -3.62 -1.09
C THR A 31 10.05 -2.90 0.25
N VAL A 32 10.78 -3.36 1.27
CA VAL A 32 10.80 -2.67 2.57
C VAL A 32 11.40 -1.26 2.45
N ASP A 33 12.34 -1.05 1.52
CA ASP A 33 12.93 0.25 1.23
C ASP A 33 11.88 1.25 0.70
N PHE A 34 11.06 0.84 -0.28
CA PHE A 34 9.93 1.65 -0.77
C PHE A 34 8.97 2.02 0.37
N LEU A 35 8.53 1.03 1.14
CA LEU A 35 7.60 1.26 2.26
C LEU A 35 8.18 2.24 3.28
N ASN A 36 9.47 2.10 3.62
CA ASN A 36 10.15 3.02 4.53
C ASN A 36 10.24 4.45 3.98
N LYS A 37 10.55 4.61 2.69
CA LYS A 37 10.61 5.92 2.01
C LYS A 37 9.24 6.59 1.98
N ALA A 38 8.19 5.84 1.64
CA ALA A 38 6.81 6.33 1.60
C ALA A 38 6.30 6.75 3.00
N ILE A 39 6.56 5.94 4.03
CA ILE A 39 6.27 6.29 5.43
C ILE A 39 7.01 7.56 5.84
N ALA A 40 8.30 7.67 5.49
CA ALA A 40 9.11 8.84 5.80
C ALA A 40 8.62 10.10 5.08
N TYR A 41 8.14 9.97 3.84
CA TYR A 41 7.52 11.08 3.09
C TYR A 41 6.33 11.66 3.86
N PHE A 42 5.37 10.82 4.27
CA PHE A 42 4.17 11.30 4.97
C PHE A 42 4.48 11.84 6.37
N ASN A 43 5.39 11.20 7.11
CA ASN A 43 5.89 11.73 8.38
C ASN A 43 6.46 13.15 8.22
N ARG A 44 7.31 13.39 7.21
CA ARG A 44 7.87 14.73 6.94
C ARG A 44 6.77 15.72 6.53
N ARG A 45 5.92 15.33 5.58
CA ARG A 45 4.83 16.17 5.06
C ARG A 45 3.90 16.68 6.16
N TYR A 46 3.56 15.82 7.12
CA TYR A 46 2.62 16.13 8.20
C TYR A 46 3.29 16.45 9.54
N ARG A 47 4.60 16.70 9.56
CA ARG A 47 5.38 17.06 10.76
C ARG A 47 5.23 16.04 11.90
N ASN A 48 5.35 14.75 11.56
CA ASN A 48 5.21 13.59 12.44
C ASN A 48 3.84 13.45 13.13
N ARG A 49 2.78 14.06 12.58
CA ARG A 49 1.39 13.94 13.08
C ARG A 49 0.62 12.82 12.39
N THR A 50 1.28 11.71 12.08
CA THR A 50 0.77 10.62 11.25
C THR A 50 0.63 9.34 12.04
N LEU A 51 -0.51 8.67 11.87
CA LEU A 51 -0.72 7.27 12.21
C LEU A 51 -0.96 6.47 10.94
N PHE A 52 -0.39 5.29 10.86
CA PHE A 52 -0.52 4.40 9.72
C PHE A 52 -1.37 3.19 10.08
N ILE A 53 -2.28 2.81 9.18
CA ILE A 53 -3.03 1.57 9.28
C ILE A 53 -2.70 0.67 8.09
N ILE A 54 -2.27 -0.56 8.38
CA ILE A 54 -1.86 -1.54 7.38
C ILE A 54 -2.96 -2.58 7.20
N ALA A 55 -3.46 -2.71 5.99
CA ALA A 55 -4.20 -3.88 5.52
C ALA A 55 -3.31 -4.71 4.58
N SER A 56 -3.40 -6.04 4.68
CA SER A 56 -2.53 -6.95 3.96
C SER A 56 -3.12 -8.35 3.91
N ASP A 57 -2.80 -9.09 2.84
CA ASP A 57 -3.03 -10.53 2.77
C ASP A 57 -1.93 -11.36 3.50
N ASP A 58 -0.94 -10.67 4.08
CA ASP A 58 0.15 -11.21 4.89
C ASP A 58 0.37 -10.33 6.14
N LYS A 59 -0.65 -10.29 7.02
CA LYS A 59 -0.63 -9.52 8.28
C LYS A 59 0.52 -9.94 9.23
N PRO A 60 0.86 -11.24 9.38
CA PRO A 60 2.01 -11.65 10.20
C PRO A 60 3.35 -11.05 9.74
N TYR A 61 3.60 -11.01 8.42
CA TYR A 61 4.78 -10.33 7.88
C TYR A 61 4.78 -8.85 8.27
N CYS A 62 3.66 -8.15 8.10
CA CYS A 62 3.56 -6.72 8.40
C CYS A 62 3.87 -6.42 9.87
N ARG A 63 3.32 -7.21 10.80
CA ARG A 63 3.62 -7.07 12.24
C ARG A 63 5.10 -7.25 12.51
N LYS A 64 5.73 -8.28 11.96
CA LYS A 64 7.17 -8.53 12.13
C LYS A 64 8.04 -7.42 11.53
N THR A 65 7.71 -6.94 10.33
CA THR A 65 8.46 -5.90 9.63
C THR A 65 8.37 -4.55 10.32
N PHE A 66 7.23 -4.21 10.91
CA PHE A 66 6.97 -2.89 11.50
C PHE A 66 6.85 -2.88 13.03
N GLN A 67 7.21 -3.97 13.72
CA GLN A 67 7.07 -4.12 15.17
C GLN A 67 7.71 -3.00 16.01
N ASN A 68 8.76 -2.34 15.51
CA ASN A 68 9.48 -1.29 16.22
C ASN A 68 8.94 0.13 15.94
N ARG A 69 7.77 0.25 15.30
CA ARG A 69 7.16 1.55 14.97
C ARG A 69 5.87 1.76 15.76
N SER A 70 5.91 2.71 16.69
CA SER A 70 4.77 3.02 17.57
C SER A 70 3.58 3.68 16.87
N ASN A 71 3.79 4.23 15.67
CA ASN A 71 2.75 4.92 14.91
C ASN A 71 2.16 4.07 13.77
N ILE A 72 2.36 2.75 13.80
CA ILE A 72 1.84 1.82 12.79
C ILE A 72 0.98 0.76 13.47
N ILE A 73 -0.22 0.55 12.92
CA ILE A 73 -1.17 -0.47 13.38
C ILE A 73 -1.49 -1.39 12.19
N VAL A 74 -1.49 -2.69 12.41
CA VAL A 74 -1.99 -3.66 11.43
C VAL A 74 -3.44 -3.97 11.75
N THR A 75 -4.33 -3.96 10.75
CA THR A 75 -5.74 -4.33 10.90
C THR A 75 -5.91 -5.68 11.62
N PRO A 76 -7.00 -5.90 12.38
CA PRO A 76 -7.27 -7.17 13.06
C PRO A 76 -7.28 -8.37 12.11
N ASP A 77 -6.93 -9.57 12.61
CA ASP A 77 -6.88 -10.78 11.78
C ASP A 77 -8.27 -11.24 11.30
N ASN A 78 -9.33 -10.91 12.04
CA ASN A 78 -10.71 -11.24 11.70
C ASN A 78 -11.38 -10.21 10.76
N PHE A 79 -10.66 -9.17 10.32
CA PHE A 79 -11.20 -8.25 9.31
C PHE A 79 -11.36 -8.98 7.98
N SER A 80 -12.56 -8.89 7.41
CA SER A 80 -12.79 -9.28 6.03
C SER A 80 -12.07 -8.31 5.06
N PRO A 81 -11.85 -8.70 3.80
CA PRO A 81 -11.32 -7.79 2.79
C PRO A 81 -12.11 -6.47 2.69
N THR A 82 -13.43 -6.52 2.87
CA THR A 82 -14.28 -5.32 2.87
C THR A 82 -14.04 -4.42 4.08
N ALA A 83 -13.81 -5.01 5.27
CA ALA A 83 -13.47 -4.25 6.47
C ALA A 83 -12.08 -3.61 6.36
N ASP A 84 -11.11 -4.34 5.80
CA ASP A 84 -9.79 -3.81 5.47
C ASP A 84 -9.89 -2.63 4.48
N LEU A 85 -10.70 -2.79 3.42
CA LEU A 85 -10.92 -1.73 2.42
C LEU A 85 -11.58 -0.50 3.04
N ALA A 86 -12.60 -0.69 3.89
CA ALA A 86 -13.27 0.40 4.59
C ALA A 86 -12.32 1.17 5.52
N ALA A 87 -11.42 0.46 6.23
CA ALA A 87 -10.42 1.10 7.07
C ALA A 87 -9.44 1.97 6.25
N LEU A 88 -9.01 1.48 5.08
CA LEU A 88 -8.16 2.27 4.19
C LEU A 88 -8.90 3.45 3.55
N ALA A 89 -10.18 3.28 3.18
CA ALA A 89 -11.00 4.32 2.56
C ALA A 89 -11.25 5.52 3.49
N LEU A 90 -11.18 5.33 4.82
CA LEU A 90 -11.32 6.40 5.82
C LEU A 90 -10.01 7.18 6.06
N CYS A 91 -8.90 6.78 5.43
CA CYS A 91 -7.62 7.46 5.57
C CYS A 91 -7.55 8.72 4.71
N THR A 92 -6.68 9.65 5.10
CA THR A 92 -6.44 10.90 4.35
C THR A 92 -5.63 10.64 3.08
N ASP A 93 -4.60 9.81 3.16
CA ASP A 93 -3.72 9.47 2.03
C ASP A 93 -3.42 7.97 2.06
N VAL A 94 -2.92 7.41 0.95
CA VAL A 94 -2.68 5.97 0.80
C VAL A 94 -1.30 5.68 0.23
N ILE A 95 -0.61 4.69 0.83
CA ILE A 95 0.51 3.97 0.22
C ILE A 95 -0.07 2.70 -0.42
N ALA A 96 -0.17 2.71 -1.74
CA ALA A 96 -0.73 1.64 -2.55
C ALA A 96 0.39 0.72 -3.06
N THR A 97 0.14 -0.59 -3.09
CA THR A 97 1.03 -1.54 -3.75
C THR A 97 0.32 -2.21 -4.92
N SER A 98 0.95 -3.14 -5.62
CA SER A 98 0.30 -3.79 -6.78
C SER A 98 -1.09 -4.39 -6.50
N GLY A 99 -2.04 -4.19 -7.42
CA GLY A 99 -3.34 -4.88 -7.45
C GLY A 99 -4.57 -3.97 -7.33
N SER A 100 -5.72 -4.51 -7.75
CA SER A 100 -7.00 -3.80 -7.77
C SER A 100 -7.49 -3.38 -6.39
N PHE A 101 -7.16 -4.14 -5.34
CA PHE A 101 -7.51 -3.78 -3.97
C PHE A 101 -6.86 -2.45 -3.54
N SER A 102 -5.55 -2.30 -3.78
CA SER A 102 -4.84 -1.05 -3.50
C SER A 102 -5.39 0.11 -4.33
N TRP A 103 -5.72 -0.18 -5.60
CA TRP A 103 -6.28 0.81 -6.51
C TRP A 103 -7.61 1.36 -5.97
N TRP A 104 -8.53 0.49 -5.56
CA TRP A 104 -9.80 0.91 -4.96
C TRP A 104 -9.61 1.59 -3.61
N ALA A 105 -8.70 1.12 -2.77
CA ALA A 105 -8.40 1.78 -1.51
C ALA A 105 -7.93 3.24 -1.72
N ALA A 106 -7.05 3.44 -2.70
CA ALA A 106 -6.54 4.75 -3.09
C ALA A 106 -7.65 5.67 -3.64
N VAL A 107 -8.49 5.15 -4.53
CA VAL A 107 -9.61 5.91 -5.11
C VAL A 107 -10.62 6.31 -4.05
N LEU A 108 -10.97 5.40 -3.13
CA LEU A 108 -11.96 5.67 -2.08
C LEU A 108 -11.45 6.65 -1.01
N ALA A 109 -10.15 6.63 -0.69
CA ALA A 109 -9.55 7.59 0.23
C ALA A 109 -9.47 9.01 -0.37
N GLY A 110 -9.21 9.13 -1.67
CA GLY A 110 -9.31 10.39 -2.41
C GLY A 110 -8.18 11.41 -2.17
N GLY A 111 -7.15 11.07 -1.39
CA GLY A 111 -5.99 11.93 -1.15
C GLY A 111 -4.76 11.60 -2.01
N ILE A 112 -3.58 11.89 -1.47
CA ILE A 112 -2.30 11.55 -2.11
C ILE A 112 -2.13 10.04 -2.11
N VAL A 113 -1.71 9.52 -3.26
CA VAL A 113 -1.39 8.10 -3.43
C VAL A 113 0.08 7.97 -3.76
N LEU A 114 0.86 7.33 -2.89
CA LEU A 114 2.20 6.86 -3.23
C LEU A 114 2.12 5.40 -3.63
N HIS A 115 2.81 4.99 -4.70
CA HIS A 115 2.75 3.60 -5.15
C HIS A 115 4.11 2.99 -5.46
N ASP A 116 4.20 1.66 -5.30
CA ASP A 116 5.39 0.92 -5.68
C ASP A 116 5.47 0.76 -7.20
N GLU A 117 6.68 0.79 -7.72
CA GLU A 117 6.94 0.75 -9.15
C GLU A 117 7.20 -0.68 -9.67
N GLY A 118 7.00 -1.70 -8.84
CA GLY A 118 7.44 -3.06 -9.12
C GLY A 118 6.57 -3.82 -10.12
N THR A 119 5.25 -3.68 -10.06
CA THR A 119 4.29 -4.44 -10.88
C THR A 119 3.57 -3.56 -11.89
N PRO A 120 3.40 -3.98 -13.15
CA PRO A 120 3.98 -5.18 -13.75
C PRO A 120 5.49 -4.99 -13.99
N ARG A 121 6.25 -6.09 -13.85
CA ARG A 121 7.66 -6.10 -14.24
C ARG A 121 7.75 -5.81 -15.75
N LYS A 122 8.70 -4.98 -16.15
CA LYS A 122 8.95 -4.68 -17.57
C LYS A 122 9.18 -5.96 -18.38
N ASN A 123 8.65 -6.00 -19.59
CA ASN A 123 8.70 -7.12 -20.53
C ASN A 123 8.10 -8.42 -19.96
N SER A 124 7.06 -8.32 -19.12
CA SER A 124 6.37 -9.48 -18.55
C SER A 124 5.03 -9.74 -19.20
N THR A 125 4.52 -10.97 -19.04
CA THR A 125 3.19 -11.36 -19.51
C THR A 125 2.10 -10.45 -18.93
N ILE A 126 2.22 -10.05 -17.65
CA ILE A 126 1.25 -9.16 -17.03
C ILE A 126 1.30 -7.76 -17.64
N GLU A 127 2.48 -7.22 -17.97
CA GLU A 127 2.57 -5.91 -18.64
C GLU A 127 1.90 -5.90 -20.01
N ALA A 128 2.02 -7.00 -20.77
CA ALA A 128 1.36 -7.14 -22.07
C ALA A 128 -0.18 -7.18 -21.98
N ILE A 129 -0.73 -7.71 -20.87
CA ILE A 129 -2.19 -7.83 -20.66
C ILE A 129 -2.76 -6.57 -20.01
N CYS A 130 -2.05 -6.02 -19.04
CA CYS A 130 -2.48 -4.87 -18.25
C CYS A 130 -1.27 -3.93 -18.13
N PRO A 131 -1.18 -2.91 -19.01
CA PRO A 131 -0.03 -2.03 -19.03
C PRO A 131 0.05 -1.26 -17.72
N ARG A 132 1.25 -0.79 -17.41
CA ARG A 132 1.54 -0.08 -16.16
C ARG A 132 0.62 1.13 -15.91
N SER A 133 0.21 1.84 -16.95
CA SER A 133 -0.73 2.96 -16.87
C SER A 133 -2.11 2.57 -16.33
N SER A 134 -2.51 1.29 -16.48
CA SER A 134 -3.73 0.75 -15.92
C SER A 134 -3.60 0.41 -14.43
N TYR A 135 -2.39 0.09 -13.97
CA TYR A 135 -2.10 -0.13 -12.55
C TYR A 135 -1.95 1.18 -11.78
N TYR A 136 -1.28 2.15 -12.40
CA TYR A 136 -0.92 3.41 -11.77
C TYR A 136 -1.28 4.57 -12.71
N PRO A 137 -2.50 5.10 -12.56
CA PRO A 137 -2.92 6.26 -13.35
C PRO A 137 -2.04 7.48 -13.05
N PRO A 138 -1.93 8.45 -13.98
CA PRO A 138 -1.01 9.59 -13.85
C PRO A 138 -1.22 10.49 -12.63
N TRP A 139 -2.39 10.44 -11.99
CA TRP A 139 -2.68 11.19 -10.77
C TRP A 139 -2.23 10.49 -9.49
N PHE A 140 -1.68 9.26 -9.57
CA PHE A 140 -0.94 8.67 -8.46
C PHE A 140 0.48 9.24 -8.47
N LEU A 141 0.96 9.70 -7.31
CA LEU A 141 2.28 10.29 -7.20
C LEU A 141 3.32 9.18 -7.05
N PHE A 142 4.35 9.24 -7.90
CA PHE A 142 5.52 8.39 -7.78
C PHE A 142 6.37 8.83 -6.56
N SER A 143 6.94 7.86 -5.83
CA SER A 143 7.95 8.11 -4.78
C SER A 143 9.25 7.36 -5.02
#